data_AF-A0A8C2U1R3-F1
#
_entry.id   AF-A0A8C2U1R3-F1
#
_cell.length_a   1.000
_cell.length_b   1.000
_cell.length_c   1.000
_cell.angle_alpha   90.00
_cell.angle_beta   90.00
_cell.angle_gamma   90.00
#
_symmetry.space_group_name_H-M   'P 1'
#
loop_
_entity.id
_entity.type
_entity.pdbx_description
1 polymer ?
#
loop_
_entity_poly.entity_id
_entity_poly.type
_entity_poly.pdbx_seq_one_letter_code
_entity_poly.pdbx_strand_id
1 'polypeptide(L)'
;YHLNSPPLDLLQELRVFPYNFNVRGELRHLDTNDPFVFNYYKNTHEKNHERYQVLGRMITQYVYELLERVCTLQKVYIPSDATEDEPRSFFFMSEKALTSSSSIIVLLQDRGVFHAGQWGQKTIIREGLYHGTQIPFIKMCIKGQFWNTRSMQICNFKSNKISEATQSEPLGLYARNLQLSD
;
A
#
# COMPACT_ATOMS: atom_id res chain seq x y z
N TYR A 1 -26.30 -4.31 6.41
CA TYR A 1 -25.97 -5.73 6.17
C TYR A 1 -26.36 -6.10 4.76
N HIS A 2 -25.39 -6.08 3.84
CA HIS A 2 -25.25 -6.97 2.69
C HIS A 2 -23.76 -6.94 2.38
N LEU A 3 -23.02 -7.74 3.16
CA LEU A 3 -21.61 -8.00 2.94
C LEU A 3 -21.55 -9.23 2.04
N ASN A 4 -20.97 -9.10 0.84
CA ASN A 4 -20.49 -10.26 0.12
C ASN A 4 -19.43 -10.91 1.01
N SER A 5 -19.81 -12.02 1.62
CA SER A 5 -18.93 -12.81 2.47
C SER A 5 -17.73 -13.26 1.64
N PRO A 6 -16.48 -13.02 2.07
CA PRO A 6 -15.34 -13.66 1.44
C PRO A 6 -15.49 -15.19 1.51
N PRO A 7 -14.92 -15.95 0.55
CA PRO A 7 -14.99 -17.41 0.55
C PRO A 7 -14.59 -17.96 1.92
N LEU A 8 -15.33 -18.96 2.40
CA LEU A 8 -15.17 -19.54 3.74
C LEU A 8 -13.71 -19.93 4.05
N ASP A 9 -12.98 -20.34 3.01
CA ASP A 9 -11.56 -20.71 3.04
C ASP A 9 -10.63 -19.55 3.44
N LEU A 10 -10.91 -18.32 2.99
CA LEU A 10 -10.09 -17.14 3.30
C LEU A 10 -10.24 -16.74 4.77
N LEU A 11 -11.45 -16.88 5.34
CA LEU A 11 -11.72 -16.62 6.76
C LEU A 11 -11.17 -17.71 7.68
N GLN A 12 -10.91 -18.90 7.14
CA GLN A 12 -10.21 -19.98 7.83
C GLN A 12 -8.68 -19.75 7.83
N GLU A 13 -8.12 -19.18 6.75
CA GLU A 13 -6.71 -18.73 6.70
C GLU A 13 -6.42 -17.48 7.55
N LEU A 14 -7.39 -16.56 7.66
CA LEU A 14 -7.29 -15.32 8.44
C LEU A 14 -7.27 -15.54 9.96
N ARG A 15 -7.57 -16.76 10.43
CA ARG A 15 -7.42 -17.12 11.84
C ARG A 15 -5.98 -17.53 12.12
N VAL A 16 -5.20 -16.53 12.52
CA VAL A 16 -3.94 -16.64 13.26
C VAL A 16 -2.75 -17.04 12.39
N PHE A 17 -2.38 -16.18 11.42
CA PHE A 17 -0.98 -16.13 11.01
C PHE A 17 -0.19 -15.59 12.21
N PRO A 18 0.68 -16.39 12.85
CA PRO A 18 1.18 -16.07 14.19
C PRO A 18 2.37 -15.12 14.12
N TYR A 19 2.28 -14.05 13.32
CA TYR A 19 3.33 -13.04 13.17
C TYR A 19 2.78 -11.64 13.38
N ASN A 20 3.54 -10.81 14.06
CA ASN A 20 3.25 -9.39 14.21
C ASN A 20 4.55 -8.58 14.24
N PHE A 21 4.44 -7.27 14.06
CA PHE A 21 5.56 -6.35 14.21
C PHE A 21 5.76 -6.03 15.70
N ASN A 22 6.98 -6.24 16.19
CA ASN A 22 7.34 -5.86 17.55
C ASN A 22 7.55 -4.33 17.67
N VAL A 23 7.90 -3.85 18.87
CA VAL A 23 8.14 -2.42 19.13
C VAL A 23 9.28 -1.81 18.32
N ARG A 24 10.19 -2.64 17.78
CA ARG A 24 11.28 -2.21 16.88
C ARG A 24 10.85 -2.20 15.41
N GLY A 25 9.61 -2.60 15.11
CA GLY A 25 9.09 -2.72 13.76
C GLY A 25 9.61 -3.95 13.01
N GLU A 26 10.08 -4.98 13.71
CA GLU A 26 10.53 -6.24 13.11
C GLU A 26 9.41 -7.27 13.11
N LEU A 27 9.24 -7.99 11.99
CA LEU A 27 8.26 -9.07 11.91
C LEU A 27 8.76 -10.30 12.68
N ARG A 28 7.98 -10.75 13.68
CA ARG A 28 8.35 -11.85 14.58
C ARG A 28 7.15 -12.76 14.85
N HIS A 29 7.43 -14.03 15.08
CA HIS A 29 6.42 -14.97 15.53
C HIS A 29 5.89 -14.56 16.91
N LEU A 30 4.58 -14.65 17.14
CA LEU A 30 3.94 -14.21 18.39
C LEU A 30 4.44 -15.01 19.60
N ASP A 31 4.52 -16.33 19.47
CA ASP A 31 4.94 -17.20 20.58
C ASP A 31 6.46 -17.36 20.70
N THR A 32 7.17 -17.67 19.61
CA THR A 32 8.61 -17.99 19.67
C THR A 32 9.52 -16.77 19.47
N ASN A 33 8.97 -15.64 19.01
CA ASN A 33 9.74 -14.47 18.59
C ASN A 33 10.75 -14.74 17.45
N ASP A 34 10.58 -15.83 16.70
CA ASP A 34 11.45 -16.16 15.57
C ASP A 34 11.15 -15.31 14.33
N PRO A 35 12.15 -15.06 13.46
CA PRO A 35 11.92 -14.44 12.18
C PRO A 35 11.09 -15.35 11.24
N PHE A 36 10.50 -14.74 10.22
CA PHE A 36 9.78 -15.49 9.20
C PHE A 36 10.72 -16.32 8.32
N VAL A 37 10.44 -17.62 8.21
CA VAL A 37 11.17 -18.54 7.32
C VAL A 37 10.30 -18.87 6.11
N PHE A 38 10.78 -18.60 4.89
CA PHE A 38 10.03 -18.85 3.65
C PHE A 38 9.87 -20.36 3.37
N ASN A 39 10.96 -21.13 3.43
CA ASN A 39 10.96 -22.58 3.20
C ASN A 39 10.57 -23.35 4.48
N TYR A 40 9.37 -23.09 5.00
CA TYR A 40 8.89 -23.72 6.23
C TYR A 40 8.51 -25.19 6.02
N TYR A 41 7.69 -25.48 4.99
CA TYR A 41 7.33 -26.85 4.61
C TYR A 41 8.37 -27.42 3.65
N LYS A 42 9.00 -28.54 4.02
CA LYS A 42 9.94 -29.24 3.14
C LYS A 42 9.18 -29.84 1.95
N ASN A 43 9.72 -29.67 0.74
CA ASN A 43 9.19 -30.23 -0.52
C ASN A 43 7.76 -29.78 -0.89
N THR A 44 7.29 -28.65 -0.36
CA THR A 44 5.98 -28.09 -0.75
C THR A 44 6.09 -26.62 -1.08
N HIS A 45 6.60 -26.34 -2.28
CA HIS A 45 6.81 -24.96 -2.76
C HIS A 45 5.51 -24.16 -2.83
N GLU A 46 4.40 -24.77 -3.26
CA GLU A 46 3.10 -24.11 -3.37
C GLU A 46 2.60 -23.60 -2.02
N LYS A 47 2.62 -24.44 -0.97
CA LYS A 47 2.22 -24.02 0.39
C LYS A 47 3.10 -22.91 0.96
N ASN A 48 4.41 -22.96 0.70
CA ASN A 48 5.32 -21.89 1.14
C ASN A 48 5.04 -20.58 0.39
N HIS A 49 4.71 -20.67 -0.90
CA HIS A 49 4.36 -19.53 -1.73
C HIS A 49 3.03 -18.90 -1.30
N GLU A 50 2.00 -19.70 -1.07
CA GLU A 50 0.71 -19.25 -0.53
C GLU A 50 0.86 -18.55 0.83
N ARG A 51 1.60 -19.18 1.76
CA ARG A 51 1.93 -18.59 3.06
C ARG A 51 2.61 -17.22 2.92
N TYR A 52 3.51 -17.07 1.95
CA TYR A 52 4.17 -15.81 1.65
C TYR A 52 3.23 -14.76 1.05
N GLN A 53 2.30 -15.17 0.18
CA GLN A 53 1.28 -14.26 -0.38
C GLN A 53 0.31 -13.75 0.71
N VAL A 54 -0.19 -14.65 1.56
CA VAL A 54 -1.08 -14.30 2.69
C VAL A 54 -0.40 -13.28 3.59
N LEU A 55 0.85 -13.55 3.99
CA LEU A 55 1.64 -12.61 4.78
C LEU A 55 1.83 -11.26 4.08
N GLY A 56 2.08 -11.26 2.77
CA GLY A 56 2.22 -10.04 1.98
C GLY A 56 0.97 -9.15 2.00
N ARG A 57 -0.22 -9.76 1.89
CA ARG A 57 -1.51 -9.05 2.01
C ARG A 57 -1.69 -8.46 3.41
N MET A 58 -1.37 -9.21 4.45
CA MET A 58 -1.44 -8.75 5.85
C MET A 58 -0.49 -7.58 6.12
N ILE A 59 0.76 -7.68 5.67
CA ILE A 59 1.74 -6.58 5.76
C ILE A 59 1.23 -5.35 5.04
N THR A 60 0.64 -5.53 3.86
CA THR A 60 0.12 -4.41 3.07
C THR A 60 -1.00 -3.67 3.79
N GLN A 61 -1.95 -4.39 4.35
CA GLN A 61 -3.03 -3.79 5.12
C GLN A 61 -2.49 -3.05 6.35
N TYR A 62 -1.56 -3.67 7.07
CA TYR A 62 -0.93 -3.03 8.24
C TYR A 62 -0.16 -1.76 7.88
N VAL A 63 0.57 -1.75 6.75
CA VAL A 63 1.26 -0.53 6.29
C VAL A 63 0.26 0.57 5.95
N TYR A 64 -0.88 0.25 5.32
CA TYR A 64 -1.94 1.24 5.07
C TYR A 64 -2.49 1.84 6.36
N GLU A 65 -2.75 1.02 7.37
CA GLU A 65 -3.17 1.51 8.69
C GLU A 65 -2.12 2.43 9.33
N LEU A 66 -0.82 2.13 9.16
CA LEU A 66 0.24 3.01 9.64
C LEU A 66 0.30 4.34 8.88
N LEU A 67 0.09 4.33 7.56
CA LEU A 67 0.00 5.55 6.76
C LEU A 67 -1.14 6.45 7.23
N GLU A 68 -2.29 5.86 7.55
CA GLU A 68 -3.46 6.61 8.04
C GLU A 68 -3.26 7.10 9.48
N ARG A 69 -2.91 6.20 10.40
CA ARG A 69 -2.92 6.49 11.85
C ARG A 69 -1.65 7.18 12.34
N VAL A 70 -0.49 6.80 11.79
CA VAL A 70 0.81 7.27 12.27
C VAL A 70 1.35 8.40 11.39
N CYS A 71 1.09 8.36 10.09
CA CYS A 71 1.49 9.41 9.16
C CYS A 71 0.36 10.41 8.87
N THR A 72 -0.83 10.24 9.45
CA THR A 72 -1.99 11.14 9.30
C THR A 72 -2.33 11.42 7.83
N LEU A 73 -2.18 10.41 6.98
CA LEU A 73 -2.54 10.51 5.57
C LEU A 73 -3.96 10.00 5.36
N GLN A 74 -4.69 10.65 4.46
CA GLN A 74 -5.99 10.19 4.00
C GLN A 74 -5.84 9.31 2.76
N LYS A 75 -6.56 8.19 2.74
CA LYS A 75 -6.71 7.35 1.56
C LYS A 75 -7.79 7.92 0.65
N VAL A 76 -7.41 8.33 -0.56
CA VAL A 76 -8.31 8.93 -1.55
C VAL A 76 -8.48 7.95 -2.70
N TYR A 77 -9.74 7.65 -3.04
CA TYR A 77 -10.09 6.76 -4.15
C TYR A 77 -10.24 7.53 -5.46
N ILE A 78 -9.82 6.89 -6.56
CA ILE A 78 -9.94 7.43 -7.92
C ILE A 78 -10.48 6.36 -8.89
N PRO A 79 -11.31 6.74 -9.87
CA PRO A 79 -11.91 8.07 -10.01
C PRO A 79 -12.98 8.31 -8.91
N SER A 80 -13.21 9.57 -8.55
CA SER A 80 -14.09 9.93 -7.41
C SER A 80 -15.57 9.72 -7.70
N ASP A 81 -15.93 9.69 -8.98
CA ASP A 81 -17.26 9.53 -9.55
C ASP A 81 -17.56 8.09 -10.01
N ALA A 82 -16.67 7.14 -9.74
CA ALA A 82 -16.94 5.73 -10.03
C ALA A 82 -18.24 5.27 -9.36
N THR A 83 -18.99 4.45 -10.07
CA THR A 83 -20.11 3.64 -9.56
C THR A 83 -19.60 2.44 -8.75
N GLU A 84 -20.47 1.62 -8.17
CA GLU A 84 -20.07 0.48 -7.33
C GLU A 84 -19.37 -0.63 -8.13
N ASP A 85 -19.78 -0.81 -9.38
CA ASP A 85 -19.25 -1.85 -10.29
C ASP A 85 -18.00 -1.38 -11.06
N GLU A 86 -17.66 -0.10 -10.98
CA GLU A 86 -16.52 0.45 -11.71
C GLU A 86 -15.20 0.29 -10.94
N PRO A 87 -14.10 -0.02 -11.65
CA PRO A 87 -12.82 -0.25 -11.02
C PRO A 87 -12.26 1.04 -10.39
N ARG A 88 -11.94 0.98 -9.10
CA ARG A 88 -11.27 2.08 -8.39
C ARG A 88 -9.83 1.74 -8.03
N SER A 89 -8.99 2.76 -8.04
CA SER A 89 -7.66 2.78 -7.41
C SER A 89 -7.70 3.73 -6.21
N PHE A 90 -6.58 3.86 -5.50
CA PHE A 90 -6.43 4.83 -4.43
C PHE A 90 -4.98 5.31 -4.31
N PHE A 91 -4.82 6.42 -3.62
CA PHE A 91 -3.53 6.94 -3.18
C PHE A 91 -3.65 7.49 -1.75
N PHE A 92 -2.52 7.78 -1.11
CA PHE A 92 -2.51 8.43 0.20
C PHE A 92 -2.02 9.87 0.07
N MET A 93 -2.62 10.80 0.79
CA MET A 93 -2.15 12.19 0.80
C MET A 93 -2.34 12.84 2.16
N SER A 94 -1.61 13.91 2.46
CA SER A 94 -1.91 14.75 3.62
C SER A 94 -3.22 15.51 3.42
N GLU A 95 -3.92 15.87 4.51
CA GLU A 95 -5.21 16.58 4.47
C GLU A 95 -5.19 17.83 3.57
N LYS A 96 -4.11 18.62 3.65
CA LYS A 96 -3.96 19.90 2.92
C LYS A 96 -3.18 19.79 1.62
N ALA A 97 -2.95 18.57 1.11
CA ALA A 97 -2.10 18.36 -0.07
C ALA A 97 -2.56 19.15 -1.30
N LEU A 98 -3.87 19.28 -1.51
CA LEU A 98 -4.46 19.92 -2.69
C LEU A 98 -4.89 21.38 -2.47
N THR A 99 -4.91 21.86 -1.23
CA THR A 99 -5.42 23.19 -0.86
C THR A 99 -4.32 24.15 -0.39
N SER A 100 -3.16 23.63 0.02
CA SER A 100 -2.04 24.46 0.45
C SER A 100 -1.31 25.07 -0.74
N SER A 101 -0.83 26.31 -0.60
CA SER A 101 0.13 26.94 -1.52
C SER A 101 1.59 26.47 -1.31
N SER A 102 1.80 25.42 -0.52
CA SER A 102 3.13 24.87 -0.22
C SER A 102 3.60 23.89 -1.28
N SER A 103 4.91 23.65 -1.34
CA SER A 103 5.48 22.59 -2.19
C SER A 103 4.90 21.22 -1.83
N ILE A 104 4.62 20.41 -2.86
CA ILE A 104 4.12 19.04 -2.74
C ILE A 104 5.26 18.09 -3.06
N ILE A 105 5.50 17.09 -2.21
CA ILE A 105 6.33 15.93 -2.55
C ILE A 105 5.43 14.80 -3.02
N VAL A 106 5.73 14.26 -4.20
CA VAL A 106 5.05 13.08 -4.75
C VAL A 106 5.99 11.88 -4.68
N LEU A 107 5.60 10.85 -3.92
CA LEU A 107 6.29 9.56 -3.93
C LEU A 107 5.61 8.64 -4.95
N LEU A 108 6.34 8.35 -6.03
CA LEU A 108 5.94 7.40 -7.06
C LEU A 108 6.74 6.11 -6.89
N GLN A 109 6.04 4.98 -6.85
CA GLN A 109 6.68 3.68 -6.84
C GLN A 109 6.87 3.18 -8.26
N ASP A 110 8.08 2.73 -8.58
CA ASP A 110 8.42 2.14 -9.88
C ASP A 110 7.92 0.68 -9.99
N ARG A 111 8.06 0.08 -11.18
CA ARG A 111 7.59 -1.24 -11.62
C ARG A 111 7.51 -2.32 -10.52
N GLY A 112 6.36 -2.97 -10.37
CA GLY A 112 6.18 -4.12 -9.49
C GLY A 112 4.73 -4.35 -9.06
N VAL A 113 4.51 -5.22 -8.06
CA VAL A 113 3.21 -5.29 -7.37
C VAL A 113 3.07 -4.05 -6.50
N PHE A 114 2.12 -3.21 -6.86
CA PHE A 114 1.94 -1.85 -6.38
C PHE A 114 1.33 -1.78 -4.97
N HIS A 115 2.15 -1.61 -3.93
CA HIS A 115 1.69 -1.44 -2.56
C HIS A 115 2.20 -0.13 -1.95
N ALA A 116 1.30 0.84 -1.78
CA ALA A 116 1.63 2.19 -1.31
C ALA A 116 2.38 2.15 0.04
N GLY A 117 3.42 2.97 0.16
CA GLY A 117 4.21 3.08 1.39
C GLY A 117 5.21 1.95 1.61
N GLN A 118 5.39 1.01 0.67
CA GLN A 118 6.36 -0.09 0.81
C GLN A 118 7.50 0.04 -0.20
N TRP A 119 8.73 -0.26 0.21
CA TRP A 119 9.84 -0.46 -0.72
C TRP A 119 9.88 -1.89 -1.26
N GLY A 120 9.49 -2.87 -0.44
CA GLY A 120 9.34 -4.25 -0.88
C GLY A 120 9.01 -5.20 0.26
N GLN A 121 8.10 -6.15 0.00
CA GLN A 121 7.65 -7.14 0.97
C GLN A 121 8.83 -7.93 1.58
N LYS A 122 9.78 -8.38 0.75
CA LYS A 122 10.96 -9.13 1.21
C LYS A 122 11.80 -8.34 2.21
N THR A 123 11.98 -7.04 1.96
CA THR A 123 12.73 -6.15 2.85
C THR A 123 11.97 -5.95 4.15
N ILE A 124 10.65 -5.74 4.12
CA ILE A 124 9.84 -5.63 5.34
C ILE A 124 9.94 -6.89 6.20
N ILE A 125 9.85 -8.06 5.57
CA ILE A 125 9.92 -9.36 6.26
C ILE A 125 11.29 -9.57 6.92
N ARG A 126 12.37 -9.20 6.23
CA ARG A 126 13.75 -9.46 6.68
C ARG A 126 14.30 -8.39 7.63
N GLU A 127 14.08 -7.12 7.28
CA GLU A 127 14.77 -5.95 7.85
C GLU A 127 13.81 -5.00 8.58
N GLY A 128 12.51 -5.32 8.60
CA GLY A 128 11.47 -4.60 9.33
C GLY A 128 10.91 -3.39 8.59
N LEU A 129 9.96 -2.72 9.24
CA LEU A 129 9.23 -1.58 8.68
C LEU A 129 10.16 -0.42 8.37
N TYR A 130 11.19 -0.19 9.18
CA TYR A 130 12.09 0.95 8.98
C TYR A 130 12.81 0.89 7.62
N HIS A 131 13.35 -0.26 7.24
CA HIS A 131 14.05 -0.43 5.97
C HIS A 131 13.12 -0.80 4.82
N GLY A 132 12.01 -1.48 5.11
CA GLY A 132 11.10 -2.00 4.10
C GLY A 132 9.98 -1.06 3.67
N THR A 133 9.80 0.09 4.34
CA THR A 133 8.69 1.02 4.06
C THR A 133 9.16 2.45 3.84
N GLN A 134 8.30 3.24 3.21
CA GLN A 134 8.48 4.67 3.00
C GLN A 134 8.19 5.49 4.28
N ILE A 135 7.66 4.85 5.33
CA ILE A 135 7.18 5.53 6.56
C ILE A 135 8.25 6.39 7.24
N PRO A 136 9.52 5.97 7.38
CA PRO A 136 10.54 6.84 7.98
C PRO A 136 10.74 8.12 7.17
N PHE A 137 10.81 8.02 5.85
CA PHE A 137 10.96 9.18 4.97
C PHE A 137 9.76 10.12 5.08
N ILE A 138 8.55 9.57 5.03
CA ILE A 138 7.29 10.30 5.22
C ILE A 138 7.31 11.08 6.54
N LYS A 139 7.69 10.43 7.64
CA LYS A 139 7.78 11.06 8.96
C LYS A 139 8.80 12.20 8.99
N MET A 140 9.93 12.04 8.31
CA MET A 140 10.95 13.09 8.21
C MET A 140 10.42 14.31 7.45
N CYS A 141 9.68 14.10 6.35
CA CYS A 141 9.02 15.18 5.61
C CYS A 141 7.96 15.90 6.45
N ILE A 142 7.06 15.16 7.11
CA ILE A 142 6.01 15.75 7.96
C ILE A 142 6.59 16.58 9.11
N LYS A 143 7.71 16.13 9.70
CA LYS A 143 8.41 16.87 10.77
C LYS A 143 9.17 18.10 10.27
N GLY A 144 9.16 18.40 8.96
CA GLY A 144 9.91 19.51 8.38
C GLY A 144 11.43 19.35 8.53
N GLN A 145 11.92 18.13 8.74
CA GLN A 145 13.36 17.86 8.91
C GLN A 145 14.10 17.96 7.57
N PHE A 146 13.39 17.80 6.46
CA PHE A 146 13.91 17.93 5.11
C PHE A 146 12.93 18.74 4.28
N TRP A 147 13.39 19.91 3.83
CA TRP A 147 12.63 20.88 3.03
C TRP A 147 11.43 21.44 3.82
N ASN A 148 11.05 22.71 3.66
CA ASN A 148 9.87 23.29 4.32
C ASN A 148 8.54 22.75 3.74
N THR A 149 8.50 21.45 3.41
CA THR A 149 7.40 20.77 2.75
C THR A 149 6.33 20.44 3.78
N ARG A 150 5.13 20.98 3.57
CA ARG A 150 3.96 20.74 4.44
C ARG A 150 2.89 19.86 3.79
N SER A 151 3.12 19.45 2.54
CA SER A 151 2.17 18.70 1.73
C SER A 151 2.86 17.53 1.06
N MET A 152 2.31 16.33 1.27
CA MET A 152 2.87 15.11 0.72
C MET A 152 1.76 14.25 0.13
N GLN A 153 2.03 13.75 -1.08
CA GLN A 153 1.18 12.84 -1.80
C GLN A 153 1.98 11.57 -2.09
N ILE A 154 1.43 10.43 -1.70
CA ILE A 154 1.95 9.12 -2.01
C ILE A 154 1.02 8.54 -3.06
N CYS A 155 1.38 8.78 -4.31
CA CYS A 155 0.62 8.27 -5.44
C CYS A 155 0.99 6.82 -5.69
N ASN A 156 0.03 5.94 -5.49
CA ASN A 156 0.10 4.59 -6.03
C ASN A 156 -0.80 4.54 -7.27
N PHE A 157 -0.23 4.78 -8.45
CA PHE A 157 -0.94 4.47 -9.68
C PHE A 157 -0.98 2.95 -9.81
N LYS A 158 -2.10 2.35 -9.43
CA LYS A 158 -2.45 1.05 -9.99
C LYS A 158 -2.64 1.28 -11.48
N SER A 159 -1.65 0.91 -12.30
CA SER A 159 -2.02 0.41 -13.61
C SER A 159 -2.82 -0.85 -13.30
N ASN A 160 -4.15 -0.71 -13.16
CA ASN A 160 -5.01 -1.82 -13.51
C ASN A 160 -4.50 -2.19 -14.89
N LYS A 161 -3.90 -3.37 -15.04
CA LYS A 161 -3.88 -3.99 -16.35
C LYS A 161 -5.35 -4.05 -16.73
N ILE A 162 -5.79 -3.05 -17.49
CA ILE A 162 -6.91 -3.17 -18.40
C ILE A 162 -6.57 -4.48 -19.11
N SER A 163 -7.39 -5.49 -18.88
CA SER A 163 -7.35 -6.73 -19.64
C SER A 163 -7.05 -6.37 -21.09
N GLU A 164 -6.10 -7.06 -21.72
CA GLU A 164 -5.72 -6.91 -23.13
C GLU A 164 -6.93 -7.02 -24.07
N ALA A 165 -7.73 -5.96 -24.13
CA ALA A 165 -9.01 -5.91 -24.82
C ALA A 165 -9.32 -4.48 -25.28
N THR A 166 -8.32 -3.66 -25.58
CA THR A 166 -8.45 -2.57 -26.56
C THR A 166 -7.07 -2.12 -27.02
N GLN A 167 -6.41 -2.92 -27.87
CA GLN A 167 -5.42 -2.36 -28.78
C GLN A 167 -6.18 -1.52 -29.81
N SER A 168 -6.40 -0.24 -29.51
CA SER A 168 -6.43 0.89 -30.45
C SER A 168 -7.23 2.03 -29.83
N GLU A 169 -6.57 2.95 -29.12
CA GLU A 169 -6.85 4.38 -29.26
C GLU A 169 -5.72 5.19 -28.58
N PRO A 170 -5.21 6.29 -29.20
CA PRO A 170 -4.04 6.99 -28.70
C PRO A 170 -4.36 7.77 -27.41
N LEU A 171 -3.35 7.87 -26.55
CA LEU A 171 -3.26 8.55 -25.24
C LEU A 171 -3.55 10.08 -25.25
N GLY A 172 -4.59 10.54 -25.96
CA GLY A 172 -4.87 11.95 -26.21
C GLY A 172 -6.06 12.58 -25.47
N LEU A 173 -6.80 11.85 -24.62
CA LEU A 173 -8.12 12.31 -24.16
C LEU A 173 -8.29 12.56 -22.64
N TYR A 174 -7.36 12.13 -21.78
CA TYR A 174 -7.53 12.31 -20.32
C TYR A 174 -6.88 13.57 -19.74
N ALA A 175 -6.34 14.47 -20.56
CA ALA A 175 -5.67 15.70 -20.11
C ALA A 175 -6.53 16.98 -20.25
N ARG A 176 -7.86 16.88 -20.44
CA ARG A 176 -8.69 18.07 -20.75
C ARG A 176 -9.46 18.74 -19.62
N ASN A 177 -9.59 18.16 -18.43
CA ASN A 177 -10.48 18.73 -17.40
C ASN A 177 -9.79 19.28 -16.14
N LEU A 178 -8.50 19.57 -16.20
CA LEU A 178 -7.84 20.48 -15.27
C LEU A 178 -7.70 21.86 -15.93
N GLN A 179 -8.83 22.45 -16.32
CA GLN A 179 -8.90 23.90 -16.51
C GLN A 179 -9.41 24.51 -15.23
N LEU A 180 -8.56 25.37 -14.68
CA LEU A 180 -8.83 26.35 -13.64
C LEU A 180 -10.20 27.01 -13.89
N SER A 181 -11.08 26.96 -12.90
CA SER A 181 -12.16 27.94 -12.77
C SER A 181 -11.62 29.12 -11.98
N ASP A 182 -11.75 30.31 -12.58
CA ASP A 182 -11.20 31.63 -12.21
C ASP A 182 -11.18 31.99 -10.71
#